data_AF-A0A8H7L167-F1
#
_entry.id   AF-A0A8H7L167-F1
#
_cell.length_a   1.000
_cell.length_b   1.000
_cell.length_c   1.000
_cell.angle_alpha   90.00
_cell.angle_beta   90.00
_cell.angle_gamma   90.00
#
_symmetry.space_group_name_H-M   'P 1'
#
loop_
_entity.id
_entity.type
_entity.pdbx_description
1 polymer ?
#
loop_
_entity_poly.entity_id
_entity_poly.type
_entity_poly.pdbx_seq_one_letter_code
_entity_poly.pdbx_strand_id
1 'polypeptide(L)'
;MEHIDPESLHALPSRIAYLKTFLDFGPQDAAVLHSVQPLLSPMIPDILDAVYEKLLCFDITAASFTSRNSDYHGPVTQSVRELTIDSPQIQWRKDFMRGYLSKLLEADYDDEKTWEYMEKVGIMHTGKPGFAHREAHKELRVEYVHMSLLLGYLLDLILTSVLDTDLDTPTQTLVLRAFNKLFWIQNDLFSKHYMK
;
A
#
# COMPACT_ATOMS: atom_id res chain seq x y z
N MET A 1 -19.77 -10.77 -23.69
CA MET A 1 -18.80 -11.13 -22.63
C MET A 1 -17.43 -11.06 -23.25
N GLU A 2 -16.53 -10.31 -22.64
CA GLU A 2 -15.13 -10.31 -23.02
C GLU A 2 -14.51 -11.67 -22.63
N HIS A 3 -13.69 -12.23 -23.51
CA HIS A 3 -12.96 -13.46 -23.22
C HIS A 3 -11.62 -13.10 -22.57
N ILE A 4 -11.32 -13.74 -21.45
CA ILE A 4 -10.03 -13.62 -20.74
C ILE A 4 -9.42 -15.02 -20.68
N ASP A 5 -8.22 -15.16 -21.23
CA ASP A 5 -7.42 -16.38 -21.07
C ASP A 5 -6.90 -16.44 -19.62
N PRO A 6 -7.24 -17.48 -18.83
CA PRO A 6 -6.74 -17.62 -17.46
C PRO A 6 -5.22 -17.52 -17.36
N GLU A 7 -4.47 -18.06 -18.33
CA GLU A 7 -3.00 -18.02 -18.32
C GLU A 7 -2.45 -16.60 -18.46
N SER A 8 -3.19 -15.74 -19.17
CA SER A 8 -2.80 -14.33 -19.35
C SER A 8 -2.75 -13.57 -18.01
N LEU A 9 -3.52 -13.99 -17.00
CA LEU A 9 -3.59 -13.34 -15.69
C LEU A 9 -2.32 -13.54 -14.84
N HIS A 10 -1.37 -14.35 -15.29
CA HIS A 10 -0.03 -14.41 -14.70
C HIS A 10 0.83 -13.19 -15.06
N ALA A 11 0.67 -12.66 -16.28
CA ALA A 11 1.39 -11.48 -16.75
C ALA A 11 0.77 -10.20 -16.18
N LEU A 12 1.61 -9.30 -15.68
CA LEU A 12 1.15 -8.06 -15.05
C LEU A 12 0.27 -7.21 -15.97
N PRO A 13 0.61 -6.96 -17.26
CA PRO A 13 -0.20 -6.09 -18.11
C PRO A 13 -1.63 -6.60 -18.33
N SER A 14 -1.77 -7.88 -18.68
CA SER A 14 -3.08 -8.50 -18.89
C SER A 14 -3.90 -8.57 -17.62
N ARG A 15 -3.25 -8.84 -16.47
CA ARG A 15 -3.92 -8.84 -15.17
C ARG A 15 -4.43 -7.46 -14.78
N ILE A 16 -3.61 -6.41 -14.93
CA ILE A 16 -4.03 -5.03 -14.67
C ILE A 16 -5.16 -4.61 -15.59
N ALA A 17 -5.06 -4.92 -16.88
CA ALA A 17 -6.14 -4.63 -17.84
C ALA A 17 -7.45 -5.28 -17.39
N TYR A 18 -7.41 -6.57 -17.02
CA TYR A 18 -8.58 -7.27 -16.52
C TYR A 18 -9.13 -6.66 -15.22
N LEU A 19 -8.28 -6.37 -14.24
CA LEU A 19 -8.70 -5.78 -12.95
C LEU A 19 -9.31 -4.39 -13.14
N LYS A 20 -8.71 -3.53 -13.98
CA LYS A 20 -9.25 -2.20 -14.31
C LYS A 20 -10.62 -2.32 -14.97
N THR A 21 -10.76 -3.21 -15.96
CA THR A 21 -12.06 -3.46 -16.62
C THR A 21 -13.09 -4.01 -15.65
N PHE A 22 -12.74 -4.99 -14.80
CA PHE A 22 -13.68 -5.62 -13.88
C PHE A 22 -14.19 -4.68 -12.79
N LEU A 23 -13.31 -3.79 -12.29
CA LEU A 23 -13.65 -2.82 -11.24
C LEU A 23 -14.14 -1.48 -11.79
N ASP A 24 -14.27 -1.34 -13.12
CA ASP A 24 -14.53 -0.09 -13.81
C ASP A 24 -13.56 1.04 -13.37
N PHE A 25 -12.27 0.72 -13.17
CA PHE A 25 -11.25 1.71 -12.81
C PHE A 25 -10.70 2.36 -14.09
N GLY A 26 -11.01 3.63 -14.28
CA GLY A 26 -10.68 4.36 -15.50
C GLY A 26 -10.13 5.78 -15.27
N PRO A 27 -10.01 6.58 -16.34
CA PRO A 27 -9.45 7.93 -16.28
C PRO A 27 -10.17 8.87 -15.31
N GLN A 28 -11.48 8.66 -15.11
CA GLN A 28 -12.25 9.44 -14.14
C GLN A 28 -11.82 9.15 -12.69
N ASP A 29 -11.55 7.88 -12.35
CA ASP A 29 -11.06 7.52 -11.02
C ASP A 29 -9.69 8.14 -10.78
N ALA A 30 -8.78 8.06 -11.76
CA ALA A 30 -7.46 8.70 -11.69
C ALA A 30 -7.58 10.22 -11.48
N ALA A 31 -8.41 10.91 -12.28
CA ALA A 31 -8.61 12.34 -12.16
C ALA A 31 -9.18 12.75 -10.80
N VAL A 32 -10.08 11.94 -10.23
CA VAL A 32 -10.65 12.18 -8.89
C VAL A 32 -9.60 11.96 -7.79
N LEU A 33 -8.74 10.95 -7.91
CA LEU A 33 -7.64 10.74 -6.96
C LEU A 33 -6.65 11.91 -7.00
N HIS A 34 -6.32 12.42 -8.19
CA HIS A 34 -5.44 13.57 -8.35
C HIS A 34 -6.08 14.87 -7.81
N SER A 35 -7.39 15.05 -7.96
CA SER A 35 -8.06 16.28 -7.52
C SER A 35 -8.08 16.45 -6.00
N VAL A 36 -8.05 15.34 -5.25
CA VAL A 36 -8.00 15.36 -3.77
C VAL A 36 -6.59 15.29 -3.21
N GLN A 37 -5.55 15.24 -4.05
CA GLN A 37 -4.15 15.23 -3.59
C GLN A 37 -3.82 16.41 -2.66
N PRO A 38 -4.21 17.67 -2.95
CA PRO A 38 -3.89 18.80 -2.07
C PRO A 38 -4.61 18.74 -0.72
N LEU A 39 -5.74 18.04 -0.68
CA LEU A 39 -6.58 17.89 0.51
C LEU A 39 -6.06 16.77 1.42
N LEU A 40 -5.66 15.64 0.84
CA LEU A 40 -5.20 14.47 1.60
C LEU A 40 -3.72 14.53 1.97
N SER A 41 -2.88 15.20 1.18
CA SER A 41 -1.43 15.26 1.46
C SER A 41 -1.10 15.80 2.86
N PRO A 42 -1.75 16.88 3.35
CA PRO A 42 -1.56 17.36 4.73
C PRO A 42 -1.98 16.36 5.81
N MET A 43 -2.87 15.40 5.50
CA MET A 43 -3.41 14.41 6.44
C MET A 43 -2.54 13.15 6.54
N ILE A 44 -1.58 12.95 5.61
CA ILE A 44 -0.71 11.77 5.57
C ILE A 44 0.04 11.54 6.90
N PRO A 45 0.62 12.54 7.58
CA PRO A 45 1.30 12.32 8.86
C PRO A 45 0.41 11.63 9.91
N ASP A 46 -0.82 12.09 10.09
CA ASP A 46 -1.75 11.54 11.08
C ASP A 46 -2.22 10.13 10.69
N ILE A 47 -2.45 9.89 9.39
CA ILE A 47 -2.76 8.55 8.86
C ILE A 47 -1.60 7.58 9.16
N LEU A 48 -0.35 8.01 8.96
CA LEU A 48 0.82 7.19 9.26
C LEU A 48 0.95 6.90 10.75
N ASP A 49 0.69 7.88 11.61
CA ASP A 49 0.71 7.67 13.06
C ASP A 49 -0.31 6.62 13.47
N ALA A 50 -1.56 6.74 13.00
CA ALA A 50 -2.61 5.76 13.25
C ALA A 50 -2.27 4.35 12.71
N VAL A 51 -1.62 4.24 11.56
CA VAL A 51 -1.14 2.97 10.99
C VAL A 51 -0.09 2.33 11.88
N TYR A 52 0.93 3.07 12.31
CA TYR A 52 2.02 2.50 13.09
C TYR A 52 1.61 2.20 14.52
N GLU A 53 0.76 3.01 15.15
CA GLU A 53 0.13 2.67 16.43
C GLU A 53 -0.63 1.34 16.33
N LYS A 54 -1.43 1.16 15.27
CA LYS A 54 -2.17 -0.08 15.03
C LYS A 54 -1.26 -1.29 14.85
N LEU A 55 -0.18 -1.15 14.06
CA LEU A 55 0.79 -2.21 13.83
C LEU A 55 1.58 -2.59 15.09
N LEU A 56 1.77 -1.66 16.03
CA LEU A 56 2.45 -1.92 17.29
C LEU A 56 1.54 -2.47 18.39
N CYS A 57 0.22 -2.45 18.20
CA CYS A 57 -0.75 -3.07 19.12
C CYS A 57 -0.71 -4.61 19.14
N PHE A 58 -0.18 -5.25 18.10
CA PHE A 58 -0.09 -6.70 17.99
C PHE A 58 1.36 -7.13 17.87
N ASP A 59 1.78 -8.08 18.72
CA ASP A 59 3.14 -8.57 18.75
C ASP A 59 3.59 -9.17 17.39
N ILE A 60 2.69 -9.88 16.72
CA ILE A 60 2.93 -10.52 15.43
C ILE A 60 3.22 -9.51 14.30
N THR A 61 2.57 -8.35 14.30
CA THR A 61 2.84 -7.27 13.32
C THR A 61 4.04 -6.43 13.74
N ALA A 62 4.20 -6.18 15.04
CA ALA A 62 5.34 -5.44 15.58
C ALA A 62 6.67 -6.18 15.37
N ALA A 63 6.66 -7.52 15.39
CA ALA A 63 7.84 -8.35 15.17
C ALA A 63 8.57 -8.04 13.85
N SER A 64 7.84 -7.62 12.80
CA SER A 64 8.42 -7.22 11.51
C SER A 64 9.37 -6.03 11.59
N PHE A 65 9.38 -5.28 12.70
CA PHE A 65 10.22 -4.09 12.91
C PHE A 65 11.38 -4.29 13.89
N THR A 66 11.55 -5.49 14.44
CA THR A 66 12.63 -5.81 15.38
C THR A 66 13.94 -6.21 14.71
N SER A 67 13.88 -6.50 13.40
CA SER A 67 15.06 -6.79 12.60
C SER A 67 15.60 -5.52 11.94
N ARG A 68 16.93 -5.41 11.90
CA ARG A 68 17.60 -4.33 11.20
C ARG A 68 17.32 -4.45 9.70
N ASN A 69 16.70 -3.41 9.12
CA ASN A 69 16.65 -3.25 7.68
C ASN A 69 18.05 -2.95 7.15
N SER A 70 18.36 -3.48 5.97
CA SER A 70 19.67 -3.35 5.32
C SER A 70 20.15 -1.93 5.16
N ASP A 71 19.25 -1.04 4.73
CA ASP A 71 19.53 0.35 4.43
C ASP A 71 19.38 1.25 5.68
N TYR A 72 19.15 0.64 6.84
CA TYR A 72 19.00 1.33 8.11
C TYR A 72 20.20 1.11 9.04
N HIS A 73 20.97 2.17 9.22
CA HIS A 73 22.19 2.16 10.04
C HIS A 73 22.00 2.66 11.48
N GLY A 74 20.79 3.09 11.87
CA GLY A 74 20.49 3.61 13.20
C GLY A 74 20.29 2.55 14.30
N PRO A 75 19.89 2.94 15.53
CA PRO A 75 19.62 2.00 16.61
C PRO A 75 18.37 1.17 16.32
N VAL A 76 18.40 -0.12 16.68
CA VAL A 76 17.28 -1.06 16.50
C VAL A 76 17.02 -1.76 17.81
N THR A 77 15.85 -1.57 18.42
CA THR A 77 15.39 -2.47 19.49
C THR A 77 14.97 -3.81 18.89
N GLN A 78 15.41 -4.90 19.53
CA GLN A 78 15.01 -6.27 19.20
C GLN A 78 13.78 -6.71 20.00
N SER A 79 13.34 -5.91 20.97
CA SER A 79 12.22 -6.22 21.84
C SER A 79 10.95 -5.59 21.28
N VAL A 80 9.98 -6.43 20.92
CA VAL A 80 8.63 -5.99 20.52
C VAL A 80 7.97 -5.11 21.58
N ARG A 81 8.25 -5.36 22.87
CA ARG A 81 7.65 -4.61 23.99
C ARG A 81 8.22 -3.20 24.15
N GLU A 82 9.42 -2.97 23.65
CA GLU A 82 10.09 -1.67 23.71
C GLU A 82 9.87 -0.85 22.44
N LEU A 83 9.31 -1.46 21.39
CA LEU A 83 8.95 -0.75 20.17
C LEU A 83 7.81 0.23 20.46
N THR A 84 8.08 1.48 20.09
CA THR A 84 7.13 2.59 20.15
C THR A 84 7.11 3.31 18.82
N ILE A 85 6.08 4.13 18.62
CA ILE A 85 5.98 4.96 17.43
C ILE A 85 7.18 5.90 17.26
N ASP A 86 7.83 6.32 18.35
CA ASP A 86 9.00 7.20 18.37
C ASP A 86 10.32 6.46 18.15
N SER A 87 10.29 5.13 18.10
CA SER A 87 11.50 4.34 17.88
C SER A 87 12.15 4.72 16.55
N PRO A 88 13.47 4.99 16.49
CA PRO A 88 14.13 5.46 15.28
C PRO A 88 13.95 4.56 14.05
N GLN A 89 13.90 3.24 14.25
CA GLN A 89 13.61 2.26 13.20
C GLN A 89 12.16 2.36 12.66
N ILE A 90 11.20 2.78 13.48
CA ILE A 90 9.80 2.96 13.11
C ILE A 90 9.64 4.25 12.31
N GLN A 91 10.24 5.35 12.78
CA GLN A 91 10.26 6.63 12.07
C GLN A 91 10.90 6.49 10.68
N TRP A 92 12.00 5.74 10.57
CA TRP A 92 12.60 5.44 9.26
C TRP A 92 11.67 4.63 8.34
N ARG A 93 10.90 3.68 8.88
CA ARG A 93 9.93 2.90 8.08
C ARG A 93 8.75 3.77 7.64
N LYS A 94 8.32 4.73 8.46
CA LYS A 94 7.26 5.68 8.12
C LYS A 94 7.58 6.47 6.85
N ASP A 95 8.84 6.80 6.60
CA ASP A 95 9.24 7.53 5.39
C ASP A 95 8.92 6.77 4.11
N PHE A 96 9.08 5.43 4.09
CA PHE A 96 8.70 4.60 2.94
C PHE A 96 7.20 4.56 2.73
N MET A 97 6.43 4.40 3.81
CA MET A 97 4.96 4.42 3.74
C MET A 97 4.46 5.80 3.31
N ARG A 98 5.09 6.89 3.78
CA ARG A 98 4.80 8.26 3.32
C ARG A 98 4.97 8.38 1.81
N GLY A 99 6.14 7.95 1.31
CA GLY A 99 6.42 7.97 -0.13
C GLY A 99 5.44 7.11 -0.92
N TYR A 100 5.02 5.96 -0.38
CA TYR A 100 4.01 5.11 -0.98
C TYR A 100 2.64 5.82 -1.07
N LEU A 101 2.16 6.43 0.01
CA LEU A 101 0.88 7.16 0.02
C LEU A 101 0.90 8.37 -0.91
N SER A 102 1.97 9.16 -0.91
CA SER A 102 2.15 10.26 -1.88
C SER A 102 2.10 9.74 -3.32
N LYS A 103 2.76 8.61 -3.59
CA LYS A 103 2.73 7.97 -4.92
C LYS A 103 1.31 7.60 -5.33
N LEU A 104 0.44 7.13 -4.43
CA LEU A 104 -0.97 6.84 -4.78
C LEU A 104 -1.75 8.09 -5.20
N LEU A 105 -1.41 9.26 -4.66
CA LEU A 105 -2.09 10.51 -5.00
C LEU A 105 -1.55 11.17 -6.28
N GLU A 106 -0.36 10.76 -6.75
CA GLU A 106 0.38 11.43 -7.82
C GLU A 106 0.65 10.54 -9.04
N ALA A 107 0.44 9.22 -8.93
CA ALA A 107 0.78 8.28 -9.98
C ALA A 107 -0.08 8.47 -11.24
N ASP A 108 0.57 8.26 -12.39
CA ASP A 108 -0.13 8.00 -13.64
C ASP A 108 -0.58 6.54 -13.67
N TYR A 109 -1.88 6.32 -13.62
CA TYR A 109 -2.48 4.97 -13.58
C TYR A 109 -2.64 4.31 -14.95
N ASP A 110 -2.28 5.01 -16.03
CA ASP A 110 -2.16 4.45 -17.37
C ASP A 110 -0.72 4.07 -17.72
N ASP A 111 0.28 4.51 -16.93
CA ASP A 111 1.67 4.03 -17.02
C ASP A 111 1.83 2.65 -16.37
N GLU A 112 2.29 1.67 -17.15
CA GLU A 112 2.61 0.31 -16.69
C GLU A 112 3.59 0.32 -15.51
N LYS A 113 4.54 1.27 -15.47
CA LYS A 113 5.54 1.37 -14.40
C LYS A 113 4.92 1.65 -13.03
N THR A 114 3.76 2.30 -12.97
CA THR A 114 3.03 2.50 -11.72
C THR A 114 2.62 1.15 -11.14
N TRP A 115 2.11 0.25 -11.97
CA TRP A 115 1.66 -1.07 -11.55
C TRP A 115 2.83 -2.01 -11.27
N GLU A 116 3.93 -1.93 -12.03
CA GLU A 116 5.17 -2.64 -11.70
C GLU A 116 5.71 -2.25 -10.32
N TYR A 117 5.66 -0.95 -10.00
CA TYR A 117 6.09 -0.46 -8.69
C TYR A 117 5.22 -1.07 -7.58
N MET A 118 3.89 -1.07 -7.75
CA MET A 118 2.98 -1.70 -6.79
C MET A 118 3.21 -3.21 -6.66
N GLU A 119 3.43 -3.92 -7.77
CA GLU A 119 3.76 -5.34 -7.74
C GLU A 119 5.05 -5.60 -6.93
N LYS A 120 6.10 -4.79 -7.15
CA LYS A 120 7.37 -4.88 -6.39
C LYS A 120 7.18 -4.60 -4.89
N VAL A 121 6.26 -3.71 -4.51
CA VAL A 121 5.88 -3.51 -3.10
C VAL A 121 5.28 -4.79 -2.52
N GLY A 122 4.39 -5.47 -3.23
CA GLY A 122 3.85 -6.77 -2.82
C GLY A 122 4.95 -7.84 -2.67
N ILE A 123 5.83 -7.97 -3.68
CA ILE A 123 6.92 -8.96 -3.68
C ILE A 123 7.88 -8.75 -2.51
N MET A 124 8.25 -7.51 -2.19
CA MET A 124 9.17 -7.19 -1.09
C MET A 124 8.74 -7.74 0.27
N HIS A 125 7.44 -7.96 0.47
CA HIS A 125 6.88 -8.48 1.72
C HIS A 125 6.81 -10.02 1.75
N THR A 126 7.10 -10.68 0.63
CA THR A 126 7.08 -12.16 0.54
C THR A 126 8.38 -12.81 1.00
N GLY A 127 9.40 -12.05 1.38
CA GLY A 127 10.77 -12.52 1.63
C GLY A 127 11.63 -12.62 0.37
N LYS A 128 11.06 -12.56 -0.83
CA LYS A 128 11.80 -12.48 -2.09
C LYS A 128 12.40 -11.08 -2.27
N PRO A 129 13.57 -10.94 -2.93
CA PRO A 129 14.11 -9.64 -3.28
C PRO A 129 13.20 -8.97 -4.31
N GLY A 130 12.24 -8.17 -3.84
CA GLY A 130 11.32 -7.39 -4.70
C GLY A 130 12.01 -6.30 -5.52
N PHE A 131 13.27 -6.01 -5.22
CA PHE A 131 14.16 -5.13 -5.98
C PHE A 131 15.58 -5.68 -5.99
N ALA A 132 16.32 -5.46 -7.08
CA ALA A 132 17.69 -5.97 -7.25
C ALA A 132 18.66 -5.54 -6.12
N HIS A 133 18.51 -4.32 -5.57
CA HIS A 133 19.33 -3.86 -4.44
C HIS A 133 19.08 -4.64 -3.14
N ARG A 134 18.06 -5.51 -3.08
CA ARG A 134 17.70 -6.29 -1.87
C ARG A 134 18.18 -7.74 -1.86
N GLU A 135 18.84 -8.22 -2.92
CA GLU A 135 19.29 -9.62 -3.01
C GLU A 135 20.29 -10.02 -1.92
N ALA A 136 21.12 -9.09 -1.43
CA ALA A 136 22.11 -9.33 -0.40
C ALA A 136 21.60 -9.05 1.04
N HIS A 137 20.31 -8.82 1.21
CA HIS A 137 19.73 -8.29 2.45
C HIS A 137 18.82 -9.29 3.15
N LYS A 138 18.71 -9.17 4.49
CA LYS A 138 17.83 -10.04 5.28
C LYS A 138 16.40 -9.93 4.75
N GLU A 139 15.78 -11.08 4.53
CA GLU A 139 14.43 -11.19 3.98
C GLU A 139 13.40 -10.48 4.89
N LEU A 140 12.56 -9.65 4.29
CA LEU A 140 11.36 -9.13 4.94
C LEU A 140 10.19 -10.04 4.55
N ARG A 141 9.77 -10.90 5.47
CA ARG A 141 8.57 -11.72 5.32
C ARG A 141 7.46 -11.18 6.20
N VAL A 142 6.31 -10.85 5.59
CA VAL A 142 5.06 -10.48 6.25
C VAL A 142 3.98 -11.37 5.65
N GLU A 143 3.28 -12.15 6.47
CA GLU A 143 2.23 -13.04 5.96
C GLU A 143 1.05 -12.26 5.38
N TYR A 144 0.43 -12.80 4.33
CA TYR A 144 -0.62 -12.12 3.56
C TYR A 144 -1.82 -11.67 4.41
N VAL A 145 -2.14 -12.40 5.49
CA VAL A 145 -3.18 -12.00 6.44
C VAL A 145 -2.90 -10.60 7.02
N HIS A 146 -1.65 -10.27 7.32
CA HIS A 146 -1.29 -8.95 7.84
C HIS A 146 -1.26 -7.90 6.74
N MET A 147 -0.81 -8.26 5.53
CA MET A 147 -0.84 -7.36 4.36
C MET A 147 -2.27 -6.94 3.99
N SER A 148 -3.18 -7.91 3.87
CA SER A 148 -4.58 -7.67 3.53
C SER A 148 -5.32 -6.87 4.61
N LEU A 149 -5.11 -7.20 5.89
CA LEU A 149 -5.69 -6.42 6.99
C LEU A 149 -5.16 -4.99 7.04
N LEU A 150 -3.86 -4.77 6.79
CA LEU A 150 -3.27 -3.44 6.75
C LEU A 150 -3.82 -2.61 5.58
N LEU A 151 -3.97 -3.19 4.38
CA LEU A 151 -4.61 -2.50 3.25
C LEU A 151 -6.06 -2.10 3.59
N GLY A 152 -6.82 -3.00 4.23
CA GLY A 152 -8.19 -2.69 4.66
C GLY A 152 -8.25 -1.56 5.68
N TYR A 153 -7.38 -1.58 6.70
CA TYR A 153 -7.32 -0.52 7.71
C TYR A 153 -6.85 0.82 7.13
N LEU A 154 -5.86 0.80 6.24
CA LEU A 154 -5.37 2.01 5.57
C LEU A 154 -6.44 2.62 4.67
N LEU A 155 -7.18 1.79 3.92
CA LEU A 155 -8.33 2.25 3.14
C LEU A 155 -9.36 2.93 4.05
N ASP A 156 -9.75 2.30 5.16
CA ASP A 156 -10.71 2.86 6.13
C ASP A 156 -10.30 4.25 6.65
N LEU A 157 -9.03 4.43 7.02
CA LEU A 157 -8.49 5.72 7.44
C LEU A 157 -8.58 6.79 6.34
N ILE A 158 -8.23 6.44 5.09
CA ILE A 158 -8.32 7.36 3.96
C ILE A 158 -9.78 7.72 3.67
N LEU A 159 -10.68 6.75 3.65
CA LEU A 159 -12.10 6.98 3.39
C LEU A 159 -12.73 7.88 4.46
N THR A 160 -12.42 7.64 5.74
CA THR A 160 -12.88 8.49 6.85
C THR A 160 -12.31 9.90 6.73
N SER A 161 -11.02 10.02 6.40
CA SER A 161 -10.37 11.31 6.16
C SER A 161 -11.07 12.12 5.06
N VAL A 162 -11.52 11.47 3.99
CA VAL A 162 -12.29 12.11 2.90
C VAL A 162 -13.68 12.55 3.36
N LEU A 163 -14.35 11.74 4.19
CA LEU A 163 -15.68 12.06 4.72
C LEU A 163 -15.67 13.28 5.66
N ASP A 164 -14.54 13.52 6.34
CA ASP A 164 -14.35 14.67 7.24
C ASP A 164 -14.00 15.97 6.50
N THR A 165 -13.98 15.97 5.17
CA THR A 165 -13.70 17.15 4.34
C THR A 165 -14.96 17.93 3.97
N ASP A 166 -14.78 19.19 3.57
CA ASP A 166 -15.87 20.05 3.08
C ASP A 166 -16.30 19.76 1.62
N LEU A 167 -15.87 18.65 1.04
CA LEU A 167 -16.29 18.23 -0.30
C LEU A 167 -17.80 17.92 -0.34
N ASP A 168 -18.47 18.25 -1.44
CA ASP A 168 -19.86 17.85 -1.63
C ASP A 168 -20.01 16.32 -1.70
N THR A 169 -21.17 15.81 -1.26
CA THR A 169 -21.43 14.37 -1.20
C THR A 169 -21.21 13.63 -2.53
N PRO A 170 -21.64 14.17 -3.70
CA PRO A 170 -21.27 13.58 -4.99
C PRO A 170 -19.75 13.43 -5.19
N THR A 171 -18.97 14.47 -4.90
CA THR A 171 -17.51 14.42 -5.01
C THR A 171 -16.90 13.42 -4.03
N GLN A 172 -17.30 13.44 -2.75
CA GLN A 172 -16.86 12.44 -1.77
C GLN A 172 -17.16 11.02 -2.26
N THR A 173 -18.36 10.77 -2.79
CA THR A 173 -18.75 9.45 -3.31
C THR A 173 -17.82 8.96 -4.41
N LEU A 174 -17.42 9.84 -5.35
CA LEU A 174 -16.48 9.49 -6.41
C LEU A 174 -15.10 9.14 -5.84
N VAL A 175 -14.61 9.93 -4.89
CA VAL A 175 -13.31 9.73 -4.24
C VAL A 175 -13.27 8.39 -3.49
N LEU A 176 -14.30 8.12 -2.68
CA LEU A 176 -14.42 6.88 -1.92
C LEU A 176 -14.41 5.65 -2.84
N ARG A 177 -15.14 5.72 -3.96
CA ARG A 177 -15.18 4.65 -4.96
C ARG A 177 -13.82 4.44 -5.64
N ALA A 178 -13.14 5.53 -6.02
CA ALA A 178 -11.85 5.47 -6.67
C ALA A 178 -10.78 4.82 -5.76
N PHE A 179 -10.71 5.22 -4.49
CA PHE A 179 -9.82 4.61 -3.51
C PHE A 179 -10.15 3.14 -3.27
N ASN A 180 -11.43 2.79 -3.10
CA ASN A 180 -11.82 1.39 -2.91
C ASN A 180 -11.35 0.52 -4.07
N LYS A 181 -11.61 0.92 -5.32
CA LYS A 181 -11.16 0.19 -6.51
C LYS A 181 -9.63 0.05 -6.52
N LEU A 182 -8.90 1.14 -6.31
CA LEU A 182 -7.44 1.16 -6.31
C LEU A 182 -6.86 0.19 -5.26
N PHE A 183 -7.39 0.19 -4.04
CA PHE A 183 -6.93 -0.70 -2.97
C PHE A 183 -7.27 -2.18 -3.25
N TRP A 184 -8.39 -2.47 -3.90
CA TRP A 184 -8.72 -3.83 -4.33
C TRP A 184 -7.78 -4.34 -5.43
N ILE A 185 -7.38 -3.49 -6.38
CA ILE A 185 -6.34 -3.84 -7.37
C ILE A 185 -5.04 -4.18 -6.65
N GLN A 186 -4.59 -3.33 -5.71
CA GLN A 186 -3.37 -3.59 -4.95
C GLN A 186 -3.46 -4.88 -4.13
N ASN A 187 -4.61 -5.14 -3.49
CA ASN A 187 -4.80 -6.34 -2.70
C ASN A 187 -4.65 -7.62 -3.54
N ASP A 188 -5.18 -7.65 -4.76
CA ASP A 188 -4.98 -8.75 -5.71
C ASP A 188 -3.52 -8.88 -6.16
N LEU A 189 -2.88 -7.76 -6.54
CA LEU A 189 -1.46 -7.77 -6.92
C LEU A 189 -0.58 -8.34 -5.81
N PHE A 190 -0.85 -7.97 -4.56
CA PHE A 190 -0.09 -8.45 -3.43
C PHE A 190 -0.37 -9.95 -3.21
N SER A 191 -1.65 -10.35 -3.22
CA SER A 191 -2.07 -11.72 -2.95
C SER A 191 -1.51 -12.73 -3.97
N LYS A 192 -1.39 -12.32 -5.23
CA LYS A 192 -0.79 -13.09 -6.33
C LYS A 192 0.57 -13.70 -5.95
N HIS A 193 1.37 -13.02 -5.14
CA HIS A 193 2.70 -13.50 -4.76
C HIS A 193 2.72 -14.41 -3.52
N TYR A 194 1.59 -14.56 -2.82
CA TYR A 194 1.43 -15.46 -1.68
C TYR A 194 0.66 -16.74 -2.04
N MET A 195 -0.24 -16.65 -3.01
CA MET A 195 -1.05 -17.75 -3.49
C MET A 195 -0.19 -18.69 -4.38
N LYS A 196 -0.42 -20.00 -4.25
CA LYS A 196 0.21 -21.03 -5.07
C LYS A 196 -0.74 -21.49 -6.16
#